data_AF-A0A0Q6VPM5-F1
#
_entry.id   AF-A0A0Q6VPM5-F1
#
_cell.length_a   1.000
_cell.length_b   1.000
_cell.length_c   1.000
_cell.angle_alpha   90.00
_cell.angle_beta   90.00
_cell.angle_gamma   90.00
#
_symmetry.space_group_name_H-M   'P 1'
#
loop_
_entity.id
_entity.type
_entity.pdbx_description
1 polymer ?
#
loop_
_entity_poly.entity_id
_entity_poly.type
_entity_poly.pdbx_seq_one_letter_code
_entity_poly.pdbx_strand_id
1 'polypeptide(L)'
;MRETARTALVASAAPELDAALDHAMKTNTVAKWYFTHGMYAYGCDTPRAHMAACMDYHLRDGIAEQIRGPTLVYEAEKDLFFQGQAQQLYDHLTCPKTLIRFTDAEGAGAH
;
A
#
# COMPACT_ATOMS: atom_id res chain seq x y z
N MET A 1 -6.43 -8.97 12.73
CA MET A 1 -6.93 -7.85 11.91
C MET A 1 -6.62 -8.03 10.43
N ARG A 2 -5.34 -8.15 9.99
CA ARG A 2 -5.01 -8.33 8.55
C ARG A 2 -5.51 -9.66 7.95
N GLU A 3 -5.40 -10.77 8.68
CA GLU A 3 -5.90 -12.07 8.22
C GLU A 3 -7.43 -12.07 8.01
N THR A 4 -8.14 -11.43 8.93
CA THR A 4 -9.59 -11.21 8.84
C THR A 4 -9.96 -10.39 7.60
N ALA A 5 -9.19 -9.33 7.31
CA ALA A 5 -9.38 -8.53 6.09
C ALA A 5 -9.09 -9.33 4.82
N ARG A 6 -8.01 -10.13 4.79
CA ARG A 6 -7.68 -10.99 3.65
C ARG A 6 -8.80 -12.01 3.39
N THR A 7 -9.28 -12.65 4.45
CA THR A 7 -10.37 -13.63 4.37
C THR A 7 -11.63 -13.03 3.73
N ALA A 8 -12.02 -11.82 4.15
CA ALA A 8 -13.17 -11.13 3.58
C ALA A 8 -12.96 -10.76 2.09
N LEU A 9 -11.73 -10.37 1.71
CA LEU A 9 -11.40 -9.97 0.35
C LEU A 9 -11.39 -11.16 -0.63
N VAL A 10 -10.88 -12.32 -0.20
CA VAL A 10 -10.76 -13.53 -1.05
C VAL A 10 -11.98 -14.45 -0.98
N ALA A 11 -12.99 -14.12 -0.17
CA ALA A 11 -14.22 -14.88 -0.09
C ALA A 11 -14.89 -14.97 -1.47
N SER A 12 -15.50 -16.13 -1.76
CA SER A 12 -16.23 -16.37 -3.02
C SER A 12 -17.40 -15.39 -3.20
N ALA A 13 -17.96 -14.89 -2.10
CA ALA A 13 -18.96 -13.82 -2.08
C ALA A 13 -18.79 -12.96 -0.82
N ALA A 14 -18.92 -11.64 -0.98
CA ALA A 14 -18.94 -10.67 0.11
C ALA A 14 -19.85 -9.47 -0.26
N PRO A 15 -21.18 -9.68 -0.35
CA PRO A 15 -22.09 -8.73 -0.99
C PRO A 15 -22.13 -7.35 -0.30
N GLU A 16 -22.01 -7.28 1.03
CA GLU A 16 -21.97 -6.01 1.75
C GLU A 16 -20.69 -5.21 1.43
N LEU A 17 -19.55 -5.91 1.32
CA LEU A 17 -18.27 -5.30 0.96
C LEU A 17 -18.27 -4.86 -0.51
N ASP A 18 -18.77 -5.71 -1.41
CA ASP A 18 -18.93 -5.37 -2.83
C ASP A 18 -19.82 -4.12 -3.00
N ALA A 19 -20.96 -4.07 -2.31
CA ALA A 19 -21.85 -2.91 -2.35
C ALA A 19 -21.20 -1.63 -1.78
N ALA A 20 -20.41 -1.76 -0.71
CA ALA A 20 -19.69 -0.63 -0.13
C ALA A 20 -18.61 -0.07 -1.07
N LEU A 21 -17.85 -0.94 -1.74
CA LEU A 21 -16.84 -0.54 -2.72
C LEU A 21 -17.47 0.09 -3.96
N ASP A 22 -18.57 -0.48 -4.45
CA ASP A 22 -19.35 0.10 -5.54
C ASP A 22 -19.90 1.50 -5.18
N HIS A 23 -20.40 1.66 -3.96
CA HIS A 23 -20.86 2.96 -3.48
C HIS A 23 -19.71 3.97 -3.43
N ALA A 24 -18.54 3.59 -2.90
CA ALA A 24 -17.37 4.45 -2.85
C ALA A 24 -16.92 4.91 -4.25
N MET A 25 -16.92 4.01 -5.25
CA MET A 25 -16.61 4.36 -6.64
C MET A 25 -17.66 5.29 -7.29
N LYS A 26 -18.92 5.23 -6.85
CA LYS A 26 -19.98 6.11 -7.36
C LYS A 26 -19.94 7.50 -6.77
N THR A 27 -19.50 7.64 -5.50
CA THR A 27 -19.56 8.90 -4.76
C THR A 27 -18.21 9.62 -4.61
N ASN A 28 -17.09 8.94 -4.89
CA ASN A 28 -15.75 9.50 -4.77
C ASN A 28 -14.93 9.23 -6.04
N THR A 29 -14.51 10.29 -6.73
CA THR A 29 -13.73 10.20 -7.97
C THR A 29 -12.33 9.64 -7.78
N VAL A 30 -11.70 9.88 -6.61
CA VAL A 30 -10.40 9.29 -6.25
C VAL A 30 -10.55 7.79 -6.06
N ALA A 31 -11.58 7.35 -5.34
CA ALA A 31 -11.86 5.93 -5.16
C ALA A 31 -12.18 5.25 -6.51
N LYS A 32 -13.00 5.90 -7.35
CA LYS A 32 -13.30 5.42 -8.70
C LYS A 32 -12.02 5.18 -9.49
N TRP A 33 -11.15 6.18 -9.57
CA TRP A 33 -9.87 6.07 -10.28
C TRP A 33 -8.99 4.96 -9.68
N TYR A 34 -8.81 4.94 -8.37
CA TYR A 34 -8.01 3.94 -7.66
C TYR A 34 -8.42 2.51 -8.03
N PHE A 35 -9.73 2.19 -7.99
CA PHE A 35 -10.21 0.87 -8.33
C PHE A 35 -10.16 0.58 -9.81
N THR A 36 -10.62 1.49 -10.68
CA THR A 36 -10.62 1.22 -12.13
C THR A 36 -9.21 1.07 -12.69
N HIS A 37 -8.28 1.93 -12.25
CA HIS A 37 -6.90 1.86 -12.69
C HIS A 37 -6.17 0.68 -12.06
N GLY A 38 -6.36 0.45 -10.75
CA GLY A 38 -5.78 -0.66 -10.03
C GLY A 38 -6.21 -2.01 -10.60
N MET A 39 -7.50 -2.21 -10.86
CA MET A 39 -8.02 -3.40 -11.53
C MET A 39 -7.34 -3.64 -12.89
N TYR A 40 -7.18 -2.60 -13.72
CA TYR A 40 -6.45 -2.70 -14.98
C TYR A 40 -4.98 -3.08 -14.76
N ALA A 41 -4.27 -2.40 -13.86
CA ALA A 41 -2.84 -2.60 -13.62
C ALA A 41 -2.52 -3.98 -13.01
N TYR A 42 -3.42 -4.50 -12.17
CA TYR A 42 -3.28 -5.80 -11.49
C TYR A 42 -3.98 -6.95 -12.24
N GLY A 43 -4.64 -6.68 -13.38
CA GLY A 43 -5.38 -7.70 -14.13
C GLY A 43 -6.53 -8.34 -13.34
N CYS A 44 -7.23 -7.55 -12.52
CA CYS A 44 -8.30 -8.01 -11.66
C CYS A 44 -9.67 -7.53 -12.16
N ASP A 45 -10.70 -8.38 -12.07
CA ASP A 45 -12.04 -8.05 -12.58
C ASP A 45 -12.94 -7.36 -11.55
N THR A 46 -12.56 -7.35 -10.26
CA THR A 46 -13.37 -6.77 -9.19
C THR A 46 -12.55 -5.90 -8.22
N PRO A 47 -13.16 -4.90 -7.56
CA PRO A 47 -12.50 -4.08 -6.54
C PRO A 47 -11.91 -4.91 -5.39
N ARG A 48 -12.63 -5.94 -4.91
CA ARG A 48 -12.12 -6.84 -3.88
C ARG A 48 -10.92 -7.67 -4.35
N ALA A 49 -10.96 -8.19 -5.58
CA ALA A 49 -9.83 -8.94 -6.15
C ALA A 49 -8.58 -8.05 -6.25
N HIS A 50 -8.74 -6.80 -6.69
CA HIS A 50 -7.65 -5.82 -6.68
C HIS A 50 -7.11 -5.57 -5.26
N MET A 51 -7.98 -5.33 -4.27
CA MET A 51 -7.54 -5.14 -2.88
C MET A 51 -6.83 -6.38 -2.32
N ALA A 52 -7.31 -7.58 -2.64
CA ALA A 52 -6.66 -8.83 -2.25
C ALA A 52 -5.26 -8.94 -2.86
N ALA A 53 -5.13 -8.66 -4.16
CA ALA A 53 -3.85 -8.68 -4.86
C ALA A 53 -2.85 -7.69 -4.26
N CYS A 54 -3.28 -6.47 -3.93
CA CYS A 54 -2.46 -5.48 -3.24
C CYS A 54 -1.90 -5.99 -1.90
N MET A 55 -2.60 -6.89 -1.19
CA MET A 55 -2.12 -7.42 0.09
C MET A 55 -0.87 -8.30 -0.04
N ASP A 56 -0.58 -8.84 -1.23
CA ASP A 56 0.57 -9.69 -1.50
C ASP A 56 1.85 -8.86 -1.73
N TYR A 57 1.71 -7.55 -1.99
CA TYR A 57 2.84 -6.63 -2.18
C TYR A 57 3.30 -6.06 -0.84
N HIS A 58 4.23 -6.76 -0.19
CA HIS A 58 4.85 -6.32 1.05
C HIS A 58 6.30 -6.77 1.17
N LEU A 59 7.05 -6.15 2.10
CA LEU A 59 8.44 -6.52 2.41
C LEU A 59 8.60 -7.22 3.76
N ARG A 60 7.50 -7.63 4.39
CA ARG A 60 7.48 -8.37 5.68
C ARG A 60 8.00 -9.80 5.52
N ASP A 61 8.03 -10.54 6.62
CA ASP A 61 8.27 -11.99 6.67
C ASP A 61 9.65 -12.40 6.11
N GLY A 62 10.69 -11.61 6.38
CA GLY A 62 12.05 -11.89 5.94
C GLY A 62 12.38 -11.36 4.53
N ILE A 63 11.46 -10.70 3.84
CA ILE A 63 11.68 -10.18 2.48
C ILE A 63 12.60 -8.95 2.51
N ALA A 64 12.36 -8.00 3.43
CA ALA A 64 13.21 -6.82 3.58
C ALA A 64 14.66 -7.21 3.90
N GLU A 65 14.84 -8.23 4.74
CA GLU A 65 16.12 -8.81 5.14
C GLU A 65 16.83 -9.56 3.99
N GLN A 66 16.22 -9.69 2.81
CA GLN A 66 16.88 -10.22 1.61
C GLN A 66 17.56 -9.14 0.76
N ILE A 67 17.31 -7.86 1.04
CA ILE A 67 17.99 -6.75 0.36
C ILE A 67 19.46 -6.72 0.78
N ARG A 68 20.38 -6.75 -0.19
CA ARG A 68 21.85 -6.81 0.06
C ARG A 68 22.59 -5.53 -0.35
N GLY A 69 22.07 -4.79 -1.31
CA GLY A 69 22.70 -3.57 -1.82
C GLY A 69 22.57 -2.41 -0.81
N PRO A 70 23.54 -1.48 -0.76
CA PRO A 70 23.39 -0.24 -0.02
C PRO A 70 22.08 0.47 -0.39
N THR A 71 21.25 0.77 0.61
CA THR A 71 19.88 1.26 0.40
C THR A 71 19.71 2.63 1.02
N LEU A 72 19.27 3.58 0.22
CA LEU A 72 18.81 4.89 0.66
C LEU A 72 17.29 4.89 0.74
N VAL A 73 16.75 5.18 1.92
CA VAL A 73 15.31 5.28 2.19
C VAL A 73 14.94 6.74 2.38
N TYR A 74 13.85 7.17 1.76
CA TYR A 74 13.28 8.50 1.94
C TYR A 74 11.97 8.42 2.70
N GLU A 75 11.75 9.36 3.61
CA GLU A 75 10.48 9.58 4.28
C GLU A 75 10.03 11.02 4.08
N ALA A 76 8.82 11.23 3.57
CA ALA A 76 8.23 12.56 3.46
C ALA A 76 7.33 12.85 4.67
N GLU A 77 7.49 14.03 5.29
CA GLU A 77 6.78 14.43 6.51
C GLU A 77 5.25 14.32 6.41
N LYS A 78 4.69 14.59 5.23
CA LYS A 78 3.26 14.59 4.92
C LYS A 78 2.88 13.55 3.86
N ASP A 79 3.61 12.43 3.79
CA ASP A 79 3.19 11.31 2.95
C ASP A 79 1.79 10.81 3.38
N LEU A 80 0.82 10.87 2.45
CA LEU A 80 -0.57 10.50 2.70
C LEU A 80 -0.85 9.00 2.48
N PHE A 81 0.09 8.25 1.93
CA PHE A 81 -0.10 6.87 1.48
C PHE A 81 0.68 5.87 2.34
N PHE A 82 1.92 6.20 2.70
CA PHE A 82 2.87 5.26 3.29
C PHE A 82 3.47 5.76 4.60
N GLN A 83 2.76 6.66 5.30
CA GLN A 83 3.21 7.23 6.56
C GLN A 83 3.72 6.14 7.54
N GLY A 84 4.98 6.30 7.99
CA GLY A 84 5.65 5.37 8.89
C GLY A 84 6.19 4.07 8.26
N GLN A 85 5.81 3.72 7.02
CA GLN A 85 6.32 2.50 6.37
C GLN A 85 7.79 2.62 5.97
N ALA A 86 8.27 3.82 5.65
CA ALA A 86 9.69 4.07 5.37
C ALA A 86 10.59 3.69 6.56
N GLN A 87 10.23 4.11 7.78
CA GLN A 87 10.93 3.72 8.99
C GLN A 87 10.86 2.21 9.22
N GLN A 88 9.69 1.58 9.04
CA GLN A 88 9.55 0.13 9.16
C GLN A 88 10.52 -0.61 8.22
N LEU A 89 10.56 -0.24 6.94
CA LEU A 89 11.52 -0.82 6.00
C LEU A 89 12.96 -0.60 6.48
N TYR A 90 13.30 0.65 6.84
CA TYR A 90 14.64 0.98 7.31
C TYR A 90 15.06 0.11 8.48
N ASP A 91 14.19 -0.12 9.47
CA ASP A 91 14.48 -0.95 10.64
C ASP A 91 14.81 -2.40 10.26
N HIS A 92 14.07 -2.96 9.29
CA HIS A 92 14.24 -4.34 8.81
C HIS A 92 15.45 -4.56 7.88
N LEU A 93 16.01 -3.51 7.26
CA LEU A 93 17.17 -3.66 6.38
C LEU A 93 18.42 -4.13 7.17
N THR A 94 19.13 -5.13 6.64
CA THR A 94 20.37 -5.68 7.23
C THR A 94 21.65 -5.29 6.47
N CYS A 95 21.51 -4.50 5.41
CA CYS A 95 22.60 -3.98 4.58
C CYS A 95 22.98 -2.55 5.02
N PRO A 96 24.07 -1.96 4.48
CA PRO A 96 24.35 -0.54 4.66
C PRO A 96 23.13 0.29 4.25
N LYS A 97 22.65 1.13 5.17
CA LYS A 97 21.38 1.84 5.02
C LYS A 97 21.48 3.27 5.51
N THR A 98 20.77 4.15 4.82
CA THR A 98 20.61 5.55 5.20
C THR A 98 19.12 5.90 5.08
N LEU A 99 18.59 6.62 6.08
CA LEU A 99 17.26 7.21 6.03
C LEU A 99 17.39 8.73 5.99
N ILE A 100 16.71 9.36 5.04
CA ILE A 100 16.58 10.81 4.96
C ILE A 100 15.10 11.17 5.06
N ARG A 101 14.79 12.04 6.03
CA ARG A 101 13.45 12.59 6.19
C ARG A 101 13.39 13.95 5.51
N PHE A 102 12.48 14.11 4.56
CA PHE A 102 12.17 15.38 3.93
C PHE A 102 11.04 16.09 4.67
N THR A 103 11.23 17.39 4.88
CA THR A 103 10.28 18.22 5.63
C THR A 103 9.54 19.19 4.74
N ASP A 104 8.39 19.64 5.23
CA ASP A 104 7.63 20.71 4.59
C ASP A 104 8.39 22.04 4.59
N ALA A 105 9.21 22.30 5.62
CA ALA A 105 10.04 23.49 5.71
C ALA A 105 11.08 23.58 4.58
N GLU A 106 11.52 22.42 4.06
CA GLU A 106 12.41 22.31 2.90
C GLU A 106 11.65 22.32 1.56
N GLY A 107 10.31 22.37 1.59
CA GLY A 107 9.48 22.24 0.40
C GLY A 107 9.43 20.83 -0.19
N ALA A 108 9.84 19.82 0.58
CA ALA A 108 10.00 18.44 0.13
C ALA A 108 9.15 17.42 0.92
N GLY A 109 8.23 17.89 1.77
CA GLY A 109 7.46 17.02 2.68
C GLY A 109 6.26 16.29 2.09
N ALA A 110 5.90 16.52 0.82
CA ALA A 110 4.83 15.79 0.13
C ALA A 110 5.34 14.47 -0.49
N HIS A 111 4.41 13.60 -0.93
CA HIS A 111 4.71 12.36 -1.66
C HIS A 111 5.25 12.64 -3.07
#